data_AF-A0A1H6BDN0-F1
#
_entry.id   AF-A0A1H6BDN0-F1
#
_cell.length_a   1.000
_cell.length_b   1.000
_cell.length_c   1.000
_cell.angle_alpha   90.00
_cell.angle_beta   90.00
_cell.angle_gamma   90.00
#
_symmetry.space_group_name_H-M   'P 1'
#
loop_
_entity.id
_entity.type
_entity.pdbx_description
1 polymer ?
#
loop_
_entity_poly.entity_id
_entity_poly.type
_entity_poly.pdbx_seq_one_letter_code
_entity_poly.pdbx_strand_id
1 'polypeptide(L)'
;MNLIIPKIEIETLSAREMDYYQELDNTPYGQTLALKITDKLKLNPTEMAGLYYSHRDYCGLGLFIKDGLFLLADVYDGWGANKTIASWSSAIEFADWLSKENDQSMSLYGESFNNQTITKLRLEWYLEENYDNSNTAYALYLESRRQR
;
A
#
# COMPACT_ATOMS: atom_id res chain seq x y z
N MET A 1 -11.59 12.07 -0.69
CA MET A 1 -11.54 10.60 -0.83
C MET A 1 -12.87 10.07 -1.35
N ASN A 2 -12.84 9.24 -2.38
CA ASN A 2 -13.98 8.43 -2.82
C ASN A 2 -13.67 6.95 -2.53
N LEU A 3 -14.28 6.39 -1.49
CA LEU A 3 -14.13 4.99 -1.09
C LEU A 3 -15.20 4.15 -1.80
N ILE A 4 -14.77 3.21 -2.63
CA ILE A 4 -15.64 2.37 -3.47
C ILE A 4 -15.87 1.01 -2.80
N ILE A 5 -14.83 0.45 -2.19
CA ILE A 5 -14.90 -0.79 -1.43
C ILE A 5 -14.69 -0.43 0.04
N PRO A 6 -15.64 -0.76 0.94
CA PRO A 6 -15.50 -0.47 2.36
C PRO A 6 -14.34 -1.27 2.96
N LYS A 7 -13.80 -0.79 4.08
CA LYS A 7 -12.85 -1.58 4.88
C LYS A 7 -13.54 -2.83 5.41
N ILE A 8 -12.76 -3.86 5.65
CA ILE A 8 -13.17 -5.03 6.42
C ILE A 8 -13.47 -4.57 7.85
N GLU A 9 -14.66 -4.93 8.33
CA GLU A 9 -15.09 -4.65 9.70
C GLU A 9 -14.32 -5.55 10.67
N ILE A 10 -13.73 -4.95 11.72
CA ILE A 10 -12.84 -5.64 12.66
C ILE A 10 -13.55 -6.81 13.35
N GLU A 11 -14.86 -6.67 13.60
CA GLU A 11 -15.71 -7.67 14.23
C GLU A 11 -15.90 -8.93 13.38
N THR A 12 -15.58 -8.86 12.08
CA THR A 12 -15.66 -9.99 11.15
C THR A 12 -14.39 -10.83 11.11
N LEU A 13 -13.29 -10.35 11.71
CA LEU A 13 -12.04 -11.08 11.78
C LEU A 13 -12.18 -12.32 12.66
N SER A 14 -11.58 -13.43 12.22
CA SER A 14 -11.42 -14.61 13.07
C SER A 14 -10.49 -14.31 14.26
N ALA A 15 -10.52 -15.14 15.30
CA ALA A 15 -9.65 -14.97 16.46
C ALA A 15 -8.15 -14.88 16.08
N ARG A 16 -7.71 -15.71 15.12
CA ARG A 16 -6.33 -15.68 14.63
C ARG A 16 -5.99 -14.39 13.88
N GLU A 17 -6.92 -13.88 13.07
CA GLU A 17 -6.73 -12.62 12.34
C GLU A 17 -6.74 -11.43 13.30
N MET A 18 -7.57 -11.48 14.34
CA MET A 18 -7.60 -10.49 15.41
C MET A 18 -6.28 -10.43 16.17
N ASP A 19 -5.73 -11.59 16.56
CA ASP A 19 -4.42 -11.66 17.22
C ASP A 19 -3.34 -11.01 16.34
N TYR A 20 -3.33 -11.35 15.04
CA TYR A 20 -2.39 -10.75 14.09
C TYR A 20 -2.61 -9.25 13.90
N TYR A 21 -3.87 -8.80 13.79
CA TYR A 21 -4.21 -7.38 13.69
C TYR A 21 -3.65 -6.57 14.87
N GLN A 22 -3.76 -7.10 16.09
CA GLN A 22 -3.25 -6.43 17.29
C GLN A 22 -1.72 -6.33 17.32
N GLU A 23 -1.01 -7.22 16.65
CA GLU A 23 0.46 -7.20 16.54
C GLU A 23 0.99 -6.22 15.48
N LEU A 24 0.16 -5.78 14.54
CA LEU A 24 0.56 -4.81 13.51
C LEU A 24 0.84 -3.42 14.11
N ASP A 25 1.77 -2.69 13.49
CA ASP A 25 2.11 -1.32 13.91
C ASP A 25 0.93 -0.37 13.69
N ASN A 26 0.50 0.30 14.75
CA ASN A 26 -0.58 1.28 14.73
C ASN A 26 -0.08 2.74 14.72
N THR A 27 1.22 2.95 14.61
CA THR A 27 1.82 4.27 14.47
C THR A 27 1.48 4.85 13.10
N PRO A 28 0.84 6.03 13.02
CA PRO A 28 0.55 6.67 11.74
C PRO A 28 1.82 6.86 10.88
N TYR A 29 1.70 6.66 9.57
CA TYR A 29 2.82 6.84 8.64
C TYR A 29 3.42 8.25 8.69
N GLY A 30 2.58 9.25 8.95
CA GLY A 30 2.98 10.63 9.14
C GLY A 30 3.17 11.39 7.82
N GLN A 31 3.06 12.72 7.94
CA GLN A 31 2.97 13.63 6.80
C GLN A 31 4.19 13.58 5.89
N THR A 32 5.39 13.52 6.48
CA THR A 32 6.64 13.52 5.72
C THR A 32 6.76 12.32 4.80
N LEU A 33 6.40 11.12 5.28
CA LEU A 33 6.44 9.90 4.47
C LEU A 33 5.39 9.97 3.36
N ALA A 34 4.15 10.32 3.72
CA ALA A 34 3.03 10.40 2.77
C ALA A 34 3.29 11.39 1.62
N LEU A 35 3.89 12.56 1.91
CA LEU A 35 4.26 13.53 0.88
C LEU A 35 5.31 12.98 -0.08
N LYS A 36 6.36 12.32 0.43
CA LYS A 36 7.41 11.71 -0.42
C LYS A 36 6.84 10.64 -1.35
N ILE A 37 5.92 9.81 -0.86
CA ILE A 37 5.23 8.79 -1.66
C ILE A 37 4.40 9.45 -2.76
N THR A 38 3.64 10.48 -2.39
CA THR A 38 2.82 11.26 -3.32
C THR A 38 3.66 11.88 -4.43
N ASP A 39 4.79 12.49 -4.08
CA ASP A 39 5.72 13.08 -5.03
C ASP A 39 6.32 12.01 -5.95
N LYS A 40 6.76 10.87 -5.41
CA LYS A 40 7.32 9.79 -6.23
C LYS A 40 6.30 9.22 -7.22
N LEU A 41 5.06 9.00 -6.80
CA LEU A 41 3.98 8.56 -7.70
C LEU A 41 3.75 9.55 -8.85
N LYS A 42 3.85 10.86 -8.58
CA LYS A 42 3.66 11.90 -9.60
C LYS A 42 4.82 12.00 -10.60
N LEU A 43 6.03 11.57 -10.24
CA LEU A 43 7.19 11.62 -11.15
C LEU A 43 6.99 10.72 -12.37
N ASN A 44 6.30 9.58 -12.20
CA ASN A 44 5.94 8.68 -13.29
C ASN A 44 4.49 8.18 -13.07
N PRO A 45 3.48 8.94 -13.52
CA PRO A 45 2.07 8.68 -13.23
C PRO A 45 1.51 7.56 -14.12
N THR A 46 2.16 6.39 -14.09
CA THR A 46 1.75 5.18 -14.79
C THR A 46 1.48 4.08 -13.78
N GLU A 47 0.57 3.16 -14.10
CA GLU A 47 0.27 2.02 -13.24
C GLU A 47 1.51 1.14 -13.01
N MET A 48 2.42 1.06 -14.00
CA MET A 48 3.65 0.28 -13.91
C MET A 48 4.69 0.85 -12.93
N ALA A 49 4.60 2.14 -12.62
CA ALA A 49 5.51 2.82 -11.69
C ALA A 49 4.92 2.96 -10.28
N GLY A 50 3.72 2.42 -10.05
CA GLY A 50 3.07 2.39 -8.75
C GLY A 50 3.81 1.52 -7.73
N LEU A 51 3.37 1.60 -6.48
CA LEU A 51 3.79 0.69 -5.42
C LEU A 51 2.89 -0.54 -5.45
N TYR A 52 3.43 -1.69 -5.84
CA TYR A 52 2.75 -2.99 -5.77
C TYR A 52 3.77 -4.12 -5.81
N TYR A 53 3.32 -5.38 -5.72
CA TYR A 53 4.18 -6.52 -6.06
C TYR A 53 3.87 -7.00 -7.47
N SER A 54 4.89 -7.05 -8.33
CA SER A 54 4.77 -7.50 -9.72
C SER A 54 5.29 -8.93 -9.87
N HIS A 55 4.43 -9.91 -9.59
CA HIS A 55 4.71 -11.32 -9.84
C HIS A 55 3.42 -12.07 -10.18
N ARG A 56 3.53 -13.04 -11.09
CA ARG A 56 2.40 -13.91 -11.46
C ARG A 56 1.83 -14.62 -10.23
N ASP A 57 0.52 -14.76 -10.15
CA ASP A 57 -0.22 -15.32 -9.02
C ASP A 57 -0.17 -14.48 -7.73
N TYR A 58 0.40 -13.27 -7.75
CA TYR A 58 0.36 -12.34 -6.61
C TYR A 58 -0.86 -11.43 -6.72
N CYS A 59 -1.69 -11.48 -5.68
CA CYS A 59 -2.80 -10.55 -5.45
C CYS A 59 -2.56 -9.80 -4.15
N GLY A 60 -2.94 -8.53 -4.08
CA GLY A 60 -2.61 -7.69 -2.93
C GLY A 60 -3.01 -6.25 -3.11
N LEU A 61 -2.51 -5.37 -2.25
CA LEU A 61 -2.74 -3.92 -2.37
C LEU A 61 -1.63 -3.19 -3.11
N GLY A 62 -2.01 -2.15 -3.86
CA GLY A 62 -1.09 -1.22 -4.49
C GLY A 62 -1.58 0.23 -4.53
N LEU A 63 -0.62 1.16 -4.67
CA LEU A 63 -0.84 2.58 -4.87
C LEU A 63 -0.45 2.98 -6.29
N PHE A 64 -1.32 3.71 -6.97
CA PHE A 64 -1.16 4.03 -8.39
C PHE A 64 -1.60 5.46 -8.71
N ILE A 65 -1.19 5.94 -9.88
CA ILE A 65 -1.87 7.03 -10.58
C ILE A 65 -2.43 6.49 -11.89
N LYS A 66 -3.72 6.72 -12.14
CA LYS A 66 -4.42 6.35 -13.38
C LYS A 66 -5.46 7.42 -13.70
N ASP A 67 -5.51 7.86 -14.95
CA ASP A 67 -6.44 8.90 -15.42
C ASP A 67 -6.42 10.18 -14.57
N GLY A 68 -5.24 10.55 -14.06
CA GLY A 68 -5.05 11.73 -13.20
C GLY A 68 -5.54 11.57 -11.76
N LEU A 69 -6.00 10.37 -11.36
CA LEU A 69 -6.43 10.05 -10.01
C LEU A 69 -5.37 9.23 -9.29
N PHE A 70 -5.17 9.52 -8.00
CA PHE A 70 -4.48 8.60 -7.09
C PHE A 70 -5.43 7.47 -6.72
N LEU A 71 -4.92 6.24 -6.73
CA LEU A 71 -5.71 5.05 -6.45
C LEU A 71 -5.05 4.20 -5.36
N LEU A 72 -5.89 3.68 -4.47
CA LEU A 72 -5.63 2.43 -3.75
C LEU A 72 -6.44 1.36 -4.47
N ALA A 73 -5.79 0.29 -4.91
CA ALA A 73 -6.43 -0.75 -5.69
C ALA A 73 -5.88 -2.13 -5.33
N ASP A 74 -6.71 -3.14 -5.58
CA ASP A 74 -6.22 -4.51 -5.64
C ASP A 74 -5.36 -4.70 -6.89
N VAL A 75 -4.30 -5.48 -6.72
CA VAL A 75 -3.42 -5.99 -7.76
C VAL A 75 -3.88 -7.39 -8.11
N TYR A 76 -3.93 -7.72 -9.40
CA TYR A 76 -4.28 -9.05 -9.86
C TYR A 76 -3.19 -9.59 -10.78
N ASP A 77 -2.74 -10.82 -10.51
CA ASP A 77 -1.68 -11.51 -11.25
C ASP A 77 -0.40 -10.67 -11.39
N GLY A 78 -0.10 -9.85 -10.38
CA GLY A 78 1.05 -8.95 -10.35
C GLY A 78 0.98 -7.79 -11.35
N TRP A 79 -0.20 -7.42 -11.83
CA TRP A 79 -0.33 -6.40 -12.87
C TRP A 79 -1.22 -5.22 -12.47
N GLY A 80 -0.60 -4.04 -12.33
CA GLY A 80 -1.28 -2.73 -12.28
C GLY A 80 -2.41 -2.60 -11.26
N ALA A 81 -3.27 -1.60 -11.49
CA ALA A 81 -4.48 -1.38 -10.71
C ALA A 81 -5.65 -2.17 -11.33
N ASN A 82 -6.05 -3.27 -10.71
CA ASN A 82 -7.17 -4.08 -11.18
C ASN A 82 -8.51 -3.51 -10.69
N LYS A 83 -8.78 -3.62 -9.39
CA LYS A 83 -10.04 -3.17 -8.78
C LYS A 83 -9.79 -1.99 -7.85
N THR A 84 -10.34 -0.83 -8.19
CA THR A 84 -10.18 0.38 -7.37
C THR A 84 -10.93 0.23 -6.04
N ILE A 85 -10.21 0.37 -4.93
CA ILE A 85 -10.74 0.38 -3.56
C ILE A 85 -11.10 1.81 -3.17
N ALA A 86 -10.17 2.75 -3.39
CA ALA A 86 -10.36 4.16 -3.09
C ALA A 86 -9.64 5.03 -4.13
N SER A 87 -10.15 6.25 -4.32
CA SER A 87 -9.57 7.22 -5.25
C SER A 87 -9.57 8.65 -4.71
N TRP A 88 -8.60 9.43 -5.18
CA TRP A 88 -8.45 10.85 -4.86
C TRP A 88 -8.06 11.63 -6.11
N SER A 89 -8.74 12.75 -6.36
CA SER A 89 -8.39 13.70 -7.42
C SER A 89 -7.34 14.73 -7.00
N SER A 90 -7.01 14.77 -5.70
CA SER A 90 -6.10 15.74 -5.10
C SER A 90 -4.93 15.03 -4.44
N ALA A 91 -3.71 15.41 -4.83
CA ALA A 91 -2.48 14.95 -4.19
C ALA A 91 -2.44 15.32 -2.70
N ILE A 92 -3.02 16.46 -2.33
CA ILE A 92 -3.08 16.92 -0.93
C ILE A 92 -4.00 16.00 -0.13
N GLU A 93 -5.19 15.68 -0.66
CA GLU A 93 -6.11 14.77 0.01
C GLU A 93 -5.55 13.35 0.12
N PHE A 94 -4.86 12.88 -0.93
CA PHE A 94 -4.19 11.59 -0.92
C PHE A 94 -3.10 11.52 0.14
N ALA A 95 -2.23 12.53 0.21
CA ALA A 95 -1.16 12.61 1.20
C ALA A 95 -1.70 12.73 2.64
N ASP A 96 -2.75 13.54 2.86
CA ASP A 96 -3.41 13.69 4.16
C ASP A 96 -4.11 12.41 4.62
N TRP A 97 -4.69 11.65 3.69
CA TRP A 97 -5.23 10.33 3.97
C TRP A 97 -4.11 9.36 4.37
N LEU A 98 -3.09 9.21 3.52
CA LEU A 98 -2.01 8.25 3.73
C LEU A 98 -1.23 8.55 5.01
N SER A 99 -1.08 9.82 5.40
CA SER A 99 -0.37 10.19 6.63
C SER A 99 -1.05 9.72 7.92
N LYS A 100 -2.37 9.48 7.87
CA LYS A 100 -3.19 9.03 8.99
C LYS A 100 -3.34 7.51 9.05
N GLU A 101 -3.10 6.81 7.94
CA GLU A 101 -3.09 5.35 7.91
C GLU A 101 -1.84 4.79 8.62
N ASN A 102 -1.94 3.53 9.02
CA ASN A 102 -0.89 2.72 9.63
C ASN A 102 -1.03 1.26 9.16
N ASP A 103 -0.13 0.36 9.58
CA ASP A 103 -0.14 -1.03 9.10
C ASP A 103 -1.44 -1.75 9.51
N GLN A 104 -1.97 -1.46 10.71
CA GLN A 104 -3.27 -1.96 11.16
C GLN A 104 -4.40 -1.50 10.23
N SER A 105 -4.61 -0.20 10.09
CA SER A 105 -5.73 0.37 9.35
C SER A 105 -5.64 0.08 7.84
N MET A 106 -4.43 -0.10 7.32
CA MET A 106 -4.19 -0.48 5.92
C MET A 106 -4.50 -1.97 5.67
N SER A 107 -4.28 -2.84 6.67
CA SER A 107 -4.57 -4.29 6.55
C SER A 107 -6.05 -4.64 6.38
N LEU A 108 -6.92 -3.65 6.62
CA LEU A 108 -8.37 -3.77 6.48
C LEU A 108 -8.88 -3.38 5.08
N TYR A 109 -8.03 -2.93 4.16
CA TYR A 109 -8.44 -2.66 2.78
C TYR A 109 -8.35 -3.91 1.90
N GLY A 110 -9.20 -3.93 0.86
CA GLY A 110 -9.28 -5.02 -0.11
C GLY A 110 -10.29 -6.09 0.29
N GLU A 111 -10.30 -7.19 -0.46
CA GLU A 111 -11.27 -8.28 -0.26
C GLU A 111 -10.87 -9.27 0.83
N SER A 112 -9.62 -9.22 1.32
CA SER A 112 -9.10 -10.17 2.29
C SER A 112 -8.19 -9.47 3.28
N PHE A 113 -8.36 -9.83 4.56
CA PHE A 113 -7.58 -9.25 5.65
C PHE A 113 -6.08 -9.47 5.44
N ASN A 114 -5.32 -8.39 5.62
CA ASN A 114 -3.87 -8.37 5.55
C ASN A 114 -3.27 -8.97 4.26
N ASN A 115 -3.98 -8.88 3.14
CA ASN A 115 -3.49 -9.43 1.89
C ASN A 115 -2.45 -8.51 1.24
N GLN A 116 -1.17 -8.83 1.46
CA GLN A 116 -0.02 -8.04 0.99
C GLN A 116 -0.23 -6.54 1.24
N THR A 117 -0.54 -6.23 2.49
CA THR A 117 -0.77 -4.87 2.99
C THR A 117 0.38 -3.94 2.60
N ILE A 118 0.06 -2.68 2.31
CA ILE A 118 1.06 -1.64 2.10
C ILE A 118 1.52 -1.17 3.48
N THR A 119 2.60 -1.76 3.99
CA THR A 119 3.15 -1.39 5.29
C THR A 119 4.07 -0.17 5.21
N LYS A 120 4.40 0.43 6.36
CA LYS A 120 5.42 1.49 6.44
C LYS A 120 6.75 1.07 5.80
N LEU A 121 7.19 -0.16 6.03
CA LEU A 121 8.41 -0.71 5.42
C LEU A 121 8.32 -0.77 3.89
N ARG A 122 7.14 -1.09 3.33
CA ARG A 122 6.92 -1.08 1.88
C ARG A 122 6.89 0.32 1.31
N LEU A 123 6.33 1.30 2.03
CA LEU A 123 6.42 2.72 1.65
C LEU A 123 7.88 3.19 1.64
N GLU A 124 8.65 2.84 2.67
CA GLU A 124 10.08 3.18 2.73
C GLU A 124 10.87 2.48 1.61
N TRP A 125 10.62 1.20 1.34
CA TRP A 125 11.19 0.48 0.18
C TRP A 125 10.85 1.18 -1.14
N TYR A 126 9.59 1.59 -1.31
CA TYR A 126 9.15 2.29 -2.50
C TYR A 126 9.92 3.58 -2.73
N LEU A 127 10.49 4.22 -1.70
CA LEU A 127 11.28 5.44 -1.86
C LEU A 127 12.74 5.22 -2.22
N GLU A 128 13.28 4.01 -2.08
CA GLU A 128 14.67 3.70 -2.42
C GLU A 128 14.94 3.93 -3.92
N GLU A 129 16.18 4.32 -4.26
CA GLU A 129 16.58 4.59 -5.64
C GLU A 129 16.58 3.32 -6.50
N ASN A 130 16.94 2.19 -5.91
CA ASN A 130 16.94 0.87 -6.53
C ASN A 130 15.62 0.12 -6.31
N TYR A 131 14.52 0.84 -6.05
CA TYR A 131 13.21 0.23 -5.89
C TYR A 131 12.88 -0.67 -7.10
N ASP A 132 12.45 -1.87 -6.78
CA ASP A 132 11.93 -2.87 -7.69
C ASP A 132 10.69 -3.50 -7.05
N ASN A 133 9.66 -3.71 -7.87
CA ASN A 133 8.37 -4.20 -7.41
C ASN A 133 8.32 -5.73 -7.27
N SER A 134 9.42 -6.46 -7.43
CA SER A 134 9.46 -7.89 -7.14
C SER A 134 9.52 -8.18 -5.64
N ASN A 135 8.96 -9.32 -5.25
CA ASN A 135 9.06 -9.80 -3.87
C ASN A 135 10.51 -10.09 -3.46
N THR A 136 11.32 -10.60 -4.39
CA THR A 136 12.74 -10.91 -4.16
C THR A 136 13.55 -9.66 -3.80
N ALA A 137 13.37 -8.56 -4.53
CA ALA A 137 14.06 -7.31 -4.23
C ALA A 137 13.66 -6.77 -2.85
N TYR A 138 12.38 -6.86 -2.49
CA TYR A 138 11.92 -6.49 -1.16
C TYR A 138 12.49 -7.37 -0.04
N ALA A 139 12.60 -8.68 -0.26
CA ALA A 139 13.23 -9.59 0.71
C ALA A 139 14.70 -9.21 0.98
N LEU A 140 15.46 -8.91 -0.08
CA LEU A 140 16.85 -8.44 0.03
C LEU A 140 16.95 -7.10 0.76
N TYR A 141 16.00 -6.19 0.51
CA TYR A 141 15.90 -4.93 1.25
C TYR A 141 15.71 -5.17 2.75
N LEU A 142 14.80 -6.06 3.14
CA LEU A 142 14.56 -6.39 4.56
C LEU A 142 15.80 -7.00 5.22
N GLU A 143 16.51 -7.89 4.53
CA GLU A 143 17.76 -8.47 5.03
C GLU A 143 18.82 -7.39 5.28
N SER A 144 18.99 -6.47 4.32
CA SER A 144 19.97 -5.37 4.46
C SER A 144 19.69 -4.45 5.65
N ARG A 145 18.41 -4.28 6.02
CA ARG A 145 17.99 -3.44 7.16
C ARG A 145 18.20 -4.12 8.51
N ARG A 146 18.15 -5.45 8.57
CA ARG A 146 18.44 -6.21 9.80
C ARG A 146 19.93 -6.22 10.16
N GLN A 147 20.81 -5.93 9.21
CA GLN A 147 22.27 -5.91 9.39
C GLN A 147 22.82 -4.52 9.75
N ARG A 148 21.97 -3.48 9.81
CA ARG A 148 22.32 -2.11 10.22
C ARG A 148 21.92 -1.87 11.66
#